data_AF-A0A1V3JU87-F1
#
_entry.id   AF-A0A1V3JU87-F1
#
_cell.length_a   1.000
_cell.length_b   1.000
_cell.length_c   1.000
_cell.angle_alpha   90.00
_cell.angle_beta   90.00
_cell.angle_gamma   90.00
#
_symmetry.space_group_name_H-M   'P 1'
#
loop_
_entity.id
_entity.type
_entity.pdbx_description
1 polymer ?
#
loop_
_entity_poly.entity_id
_entity_poly.type
_entity_poly.pdbx_seq_one_letter_code
_entity_poly.pdbx_strand_id
1 'polypeptide(L)'
;MKASKVAIPLLISLFLLGCEKSFSEEFYKDRRCVEIKYECLNESQAMNNQENTMFTPMKLNKEQWDDIQYRKKIKIYGEIAKMLNIYYPGFWGDRDEVFKLQWIEKVDDITKHYYPKRRRATLEKMASVCAVIGSDFETNPRLDFIVRKLKNSLDDTDLSDIRDYLRFEVLKKNYDEAGHQYNTWFLRDAQNGMPPFTRKVPDFNTEWKEDNPQEDVWSIYKNNVRGNENL
;
A
#
# COMPACT_ATOMS: atom_id res chain seq x y z
N MET A 1 -63.35 -1.92 12.64
CA MET A 1 -63.11 -2.96 11.61
C MET A 1 -63.82 -2.54 10.33
N LYS A 2 -63.05 -2.45 9.23
CA LYS A 2 -63.40 -2.79 7.83
C LYS A 2 -64.57 -2.02 7.18
N ALA A 3 -64.49 -1.51 5.96
CA ALA A 3 -63.43 -1.44 4.96
C ALA A 3 -63.89 -0.40 3.92
N SER A 4 -63.01 0.51 3.49
CA SER A 4 -63.25 1.31 2.28
C SER A 4 -62.17 0.94 1.26
N LYS A 5 -62.60 0.19 0.25
CA LYS A 5 -61.82 -0.13 -0.95
C LYS A 5 -61.81 1.11 -1.86
N VAL A 6 -60.60 1.48 -2.26
CA VAL A 6 -60.17 1.75 -3.64
C VAL A 6 -61.10 2.62 -4.51
N ALA A 7 -60.63 3.84 -4.81
CA ALA A 7 -60.76 4.44 -6.13
C ALA A 7 -59.63 5.46 -6.33
N ILE A 8 -58.56 5.02 -6.98
CA ILE A 8 -57.58 5.87 -7.67
C ILE A 8 -58.31 6.41 -8.91
N PRO A 9 -58.29 7.72 -9.20
CA PRO A 9 -57.41 8.15 -10.28
C PRO A 9 -56.80 9.56 -10.14
N LEU A 10 -55.69 9.73 -10.87
CA LEU A 10 -55.21 10.97 -11.48
C LEU A 10 -54.63 12.07 -10.55
N LEU A 11 -53.38 11.85 -10.16
CA LEU A 11 -52.44 12.89 -9.73
C LEU A 11 -51.22 12.85 -10.67
N ILE A 12 -51.38 13.33 -11.91
CA ILE A 12 -50.26 13.71 -12.78
C ILE A 12 -50.62 15.04 -13.44
N SER A 13 -50.57 16.09 -12.64
CA SER A 13 -50.53 17.47 -13.12
C SER A 13 -50.02 18.33 -11.97
N LEU A 14 -48.70 18.55 -11.97
CA LEU A 14 -47.95 19.72 -11.51
C LEU A 14 -46.54 19.25 -11.15
N PHE A 15 -45.59 19.42 -12.06
CA PHE A 15 -44.21 19.88 -11.82
C PHE A 15 -43.56 20.11 -13.19
N LEU A 16 -44.14 21.02 -13.96
CA LEU A 16 -43.39 21.81 -14.93
C LEU A 16 -43.12 23.14 -14.23
N LEU A 17 -41.88 23.34 -13.76
CA LEU A 17 -41.21 24.63 -13.54
C LEU A 17 -39.92 24.35 -12.75
N GLY A 18 -38.77 24.65 -13.35
CA GLY A 18 -37.49 24.67 -12.64
C GLY A 18 -36.30 24.12 -13.43
N CYS A 19 -36.02 24.67 -14.61
CA CYS A 19 -34.69 24.61 -15.19
C CYS A 19 -33.79 25.49 -14.32
N GLU A 20 -33.20 24.94 -13.26
CA GLU A 20 -32.27 25.67 -12.40
C GLU A 20 -30.98 25.95 -13.19
N LYS A 21 -30.90 27.15 -13.75
CA LYS A 21 -29.68 27.74 -14.33
C LYS A 21 -28.56 27.96 -13.29
N SER A 22 -28.80 27.73 -12.00
CA SER A 22 -27.89 28.14 -10.92
C SER A 22 -26.60 27.32 -10.85
N PHE A 23 -26.64 26.01 -11.13
CA PHE A 23 -25.45 25.17 -10.97
C PHE A 23 -24.35 25.51 -11.98
N SER A 24 -24.73 25.81 -13.23
CA SER A 24 -23.80 26.20 -14.29
C SER A 24 -23.07 27.48 -13.90
N GLU A 25 -23.80 28.53 -13.54
CA GLU A 25 -23.21 29.84 -13.24
C GLU A 25 -22.32 29.80 -11.99
N GLU A 26 -22.65 28.97 -11.00
CA GLU A 26 -21.84 28.80 -9.79
C GLU A 26 -20.57 27.97 -10.04
N PHE A 27 -20.63 26.99 -10.94
CA PHE A 27 -19.48 26.16 -11.33
C PHE A 27 -18.37 26.93 -12.07
N TYR A 28 -18.72 27.98 -12.81
CA TYR A 28 -17.76 28.73 -13.64
C TYR A 28 -17.14 29.97 -12.96
N LYS A 29 -17.62 30.36 -11.77
CA LYS A 29 -17.30 31.67 -11.17
C LYS A 29 -15.82 31.89 -10.81
N ASP A 30 -15.05 30.82 -10.58
CA ASP A 30 -13.65 30.90 -10.09
C ASP A 30 -12.58 30.28 -11.03
N ARG A 31 -12.91 29.98 -12.29
CA ARG A 31 -11.93 29.39 -13.22
C ARG A 31 -11.10 30.44 -13.97
N ARG A 32 -9.77 30.32 -13.89
CA ARG A 32 -8.79 31.14 -14.63
C ARG A 32 -8.51 30.67 -16.06
N CYS A 33 -9.29 29.74 -16.61
CA CYS A 33 -9.07 29.17 -17.94
C CYS A 33 -10.17 29.61 -18.93
N VAL A 34 -9.77 29.87 -20.18
CA VAL A 34 -10.63 30.36 -21.27
C VAL A 34 -11.84 29.44 -21.50
N GLU A 35 -13.02 30.05 -21.58
CA GLU A 35 -14.32 29.40 -21.76
C GLU A 35 -14.36 28.60 -23.07
N ILE A 36 -14.47 27.27 -22.98
CA ILE A 36 -14.75 26.43 -24.15
C ILE A 36 -16.25 26.51 -24.40
N LYS A 37 -16.65 27.22 -25.46
CA LYS A 37 -18.04 27.26 -25.92
C LYS A 37 -18.40 25.91 -26.55
N TYR A 38 -19.31 25.19 -25.94
CA TYR A 38 -19.93 24.02 -26.55
C TYR A 38 -21.19 24.48 -27.31
N GLU A 39 -21.20 24.33 -28.63
CA GLU A 39 -22.44 24.38 -29.40
C GLU A 39 -23.10 23.00 -29.34
N CYS A 40 -24.37 22.95 -28.94
CA CYS A 40 -25.16 21.73 -29.02
C CYS A 40 -25.42 21.40 -30.49
N LEU A 41 -25.03 20.21 -30.94
CA LEU A 41 -25.39 19.71 -32.26
C LEU A 41 -26.89 19.37 -32.30
N ASN A 42 -27.56 19.70 -33.41
CA ASN A 42 -28.96 19.38 -33.62
C ASN A 42 -29.17 17.85 -33.66
N GLU A 43 -30.13 17.36 -32.87
CA GLU A 43 -30.38 15.93 -32.59
C GLU A 43 -30.56 15.04 -33.83
N SER A 44 -30.90 15.59 -35.00
CA SER A 44 -31.13 14.80 -36.22
C SER A 44 -29.87 14.44 -37.01
N GLN A 45 -28.71 15.03 -36.71
CA GLN A 45 -27.44 14.70 -37.40
C GLN A 45 -26.61 13.63 -36.69
N ALA A 46 -26.99 13.22 -35.47
CA ALA A 46 -26.18 12.32 -34.64
C ALA A 46 -26.37 10.83 -34.97
N MET A 47 -27.46 10.42 -35.63
CA MET A 47 -27.79 8.98 -35.71
C MET A 47 -27.23 8.22 -36.92
N ASN A 48 -26.61 8.88 -37.91
CA ASN A 48 -26.18 8.18 -39.14
C ASN A 48 -24.66 8.16 -39.40
N ASN A 49 -23.80 8.67 -38.52
CA ASN A 49 -22.33 8.66 -38.75
C ASN A 49 -21.50 8.56 -37.46
N GLN A 50 -21.84 7.66 -36.54
CA GLN A 50 -20.95 7.35 -35.40
C GLN A 50 -20.73 5.85 -35.29
N GLU A 51 -19.91 5.29 -36.19
CA GLU A 51 -19.01 4.23 -35.75
C GLU A 51 -18.19 4.79 -34.57
N ASN A 52 -18.26 4.08 -33.44
CA ASN A 52 -17.61 4.37 -32.16
C ASN A 52 -16.18 4.94 -32.29
N THR A 53 -16.04 6.27 -32.40
CA THR A 53 -14.77 6.99 -32.29
C THR A 53 -14.66 7.77 -30.99
N MET A 54 -15.58 7.52 -30.05
CA MET A 54 -15.51 8.07 -28.70
C MET A 54 -14.46 7.27 -27.91
N PHE A 55 -13.23 7.78 -27.90
CA PHE A 55 -12.02 7.21 -27.29
C PHE A 55 -11.37 6.06 -28.07
N THR A 56 -10.48 6.41 -28.98
CA THR A 56 -9.34 5.52 -29.26
C THR A 56 -8.41 5.61 -28.04
N PRO A 57 -8.22 4.55 -27.24
CA PRO A 57 -7.29 4.61 -26.12
C PRO A 57 -5.91 4.99 -26.66
N MET A 58 -5.26 5.96 -26.01
CA MET A 58 -3.91 6.39 -26.37
C MET A 58 -2.99 5.17 -26.32
N LYS A 59 -2.54 4.71 -27.50
CA LYS A 59 -1.59 3.60 -27.61
C LYS A 59 -0.21 4.13 -27.27
N LEU A 60 0.22 3.89 -26.04
CA LEU A 60 1.58 4.22 -25.61
C LEU A 60 2.59 3.33 -26.35
N ASN A 61 3.70 3.93 -26.77
CA ASN A 61 4.83 3.18 -27.31
C ASN A 61 5.64 2.53 -26.17
N LYS A 62 6.61 1.68 -26.53
CA LYS A 62 7.44 0.97 -25.55
C LYS A 62 8.18 1.92 -24.59
N GLU A 63 8.77 3.00 -25.12
CA GLU A 63 9.53 3.97 -24.32
C GLU A 63 8.65 4.68 -23.27
N GLN A 64 7.42 5.05 -23.65
CA GLN A 64 6.45 5.65 -22.73
C GLN A 64 6.01 4.66 -21.65
N TRP A 65 5.81 3.40 -22.00
CA TRP A 65 5.53 2.35 -21.01
C TRP A 65 6.71 2.17 -20.05
N ASP A 66 7.93 2.11 -20.58
CA ASP A 66 9.15 1.93 -19.79
C ASP A 66 9.37 3.12 -18.82
N ASP A 67 9.16 4.37 -19.27
CA ASP A 67 9.20 5.57 -18.40
C ASP A 67 8.15 5.51 -17.29
N ILE A 68 6.90 5.13 -17.60
CA ILE A 68 5.84 4.99 -16.59
C ILE A 68 6.22 3.93 -15.55
N GLN A 69 6.74 2.77 -15.98
CA GLN A 69 7.16 1.72 -15.05
C GLN A 69 8.35 2.17 -14.20
N TYR A 70 9.31 2.86 -14.79
CA TYR A 70 10.44 3.43 -14.07
C TYR A 70 9.99 4.45 -13.01
N ARG A 71 9.12 5.39 -13.35
CA ARG A 71 8.58 6.38 -12.39
C ARG A 71 7.79 5.72 -11.27
N LYS A 72 6.99 4.69 -11.58
CA LYS A 72 6.27 3.89 -10.56
C LYS A 72 7.25 3.20 -9.61
N LYS A 73 8.31 2.58 -10.15
CA LYS A 73 9.38 1.94 -9.37
C LYS A 73 10.04 2.96 -8.41
N ILE A 74 10.46 4.11 -8.92
CA ILE A 74 11.11 5.15 -8.11
C ILE A 74 10.16 5.72 -7.04
N LYS A 75 8.87 5.91 -7.36
CA LYS A 75 7.85 6.30 -6.38
C LYS A 75 7.78 5.29 -5.22
N ILE A 76 7.65 4.00 -5.54
CA ILE A 76 7.59 2.92 -4.54
C ILE A 76 8.85 2.90 -3.68
N TYR A 77 10.03 3.06 -4.29
CA TYR A 77 11.28 3.09 -3.54
C TYR A 77 11.35 4.29 -2.59
N GLY A 78 10.97 5.49 -3.03
CA GLY A 78 10.89 6.66 -2.15
C GLY A 78 9.91 6.46 -0.99
N GLU A 79 8.80 5.76 -1.20
CA GLU A 79 7.84 5.42 -0.15
C GLU A 79 8.41 4.41 0.85
N ILE A 80 9.14 3.40 0.39
CA ILE A 80 9.83 2.44 1.26
C ILE A 80 10.95 3.13 2.03
N ALA A 81 11.66 4.09 1.44
CA ALA A 81 12.66 4.89 2.15
C ALA A 81 12.04 5.63 3.34
N LYS A 82 10.85 6.21 3.15
CA LYS A 82 10.07 6.85 4.21
C LYS A 82 9.53 5.84 5.23
N MET A 83 9.09 4.65 4.80
CA MET A 83 8.71 3.57 5.70
C MET A 83 9.85 3.23 6.67
N LEU A 84 11.08 3.09 6.17
CA LEU A 84 12.23 2.78 7.02
C LEU A 84 12.57 3.91 8.01
N ASN A 85 12.34 5.18 7.66
CA ASN A 85 12.45 6.29 8.62
C ASN A 85 11.43 6.19 9.76
N ILE A 86 10.22 5.71 9.48
CA ILE A 86 9.16 5.55 10.47
C ILE A 86 9.47 4.33 11.36
N TYR A 87 9.84 3.21 10.73
CA TYR A 87 10.07 1.95 11.42
C TYR A 87 11.34 1.97 12.28
N TYR A 88 12.39 2.63 11.77
CA TYR A 88 13.71 2.68 12.36
C TYR A 88 14.24 4.13 12.32
N PRO A 89 13.80 5.01 13.24
CA PRO A 89 14.23 6.39 13.26
C PRO A 89 15.76 6.53 13.27
N GLY A 90 16.29 7.33 12.36
CA GLY A 90 17.73 7.54 12.20
C GLY A 90 18.45 6.52 11.31
N PHE A 91 17.75 5.51 10.76
CA PHE A 91 18.34 4.47 9.90
C PHE A 91 19.20 5.03 8.76
N TRP A 92 18.72 6.07 8.08
CA TRP A 92 19.45 6.67 6.97
C TRP A 92 20.55 7.65 7.38
N GLY A 93 20.58 8.13 8.62
CA GLY A 93 21.47 9.20 9.05
C GLY A 93 21.44 10.41 8.10
N ASP A 94 22.60 10.76 7.55
CA ASP A 94 22.84 11.89 6.64
C ASP A 94 22.78 11.52 5.14
N ARG A 95 22.42 10.27 4.80
CA ARG A 95 22.45 9.77 3.43
C ARG A 95 21.44 10.50 2.55
N ASP A 96 21.88 10.81 1.32
CA ASP A 96 21.07 11.49 0.32
C ASP A 96 20.00 10.57 -0.30
N GLU A 97 19.14 11.15 -1.13
CA GLU A 97 18.05 10.41 -1.77
C GLU A 97 18.56 9.37 -2.78
N VAL A 98 19.66 9.68 -3.48
CA VAL A 98 20.25 8.78 -4.48
C VAL A 98 20.72 7.48 -3.80
N PHE A 99 21.42 7.60 -2.67
CA PHE A 99 21.85 6.47 -1.88
C PHE A 99 20.67 5.62 -1.39
N LYS A 100 19.61 6.25 -0.88
CA LYS A 100 18.41 5.54 -0.40
C LYS A 100 17.76 4.72 -1.51
N LEU A 101 17.59 5.31 -2.68
CA LEU A 101 16.99 4.64 -3.84
C LEU A 101 17.86 3.46 -4.31
N GLN A 102 19.18 3.63 -4.38
CA GLN A 102 20.12 2.55 -4.74
C GLN A 102 20.13 1.42 -3.72
N TRP A 103 20.06 1.74 -2.42
CA TRP A 103 19.97 0.74 -1.37
C TRP A 103 18.71 -0.10 -1.51
N ILE A 104 17.56 0.56 -1.76
CA ILE A 104 16.28 -0.13 -1.95
C ILE A 104 16.28 -0.94 -3.25
N GLU A 105 16.92 -0.46 -4.31
CA GLU A 105 17.12 -1.23 -5.54
C GLU A 105 17.89 -2.53 -5.29
N LYS A 106 18.99 -2.46 -4.52
CA LYS A 106 19.74 -3.66 -4.13
C LYS A 106 18.88 -4.64 -3.34
N VAL A 107 18.14 -4.15 -2.35
CA VAL A 107 17.18 -4.96 -1.59
C VAL A 107 16.10 -5.55 -2.50
N ASP A 108 15.69 -4.80 -3.50
CA ASP A 108 14.69 -5.25 -4.45
C ASP A 108 15.19 -6.42 -5.31
N ASP A 109 16.46 -6.40 -5.70
CA ASP A 109 17.07 -7.50 -6.44
C ASP A 109 17.20 -8.77 -5.56
N ILE A 110 17.55 -8.62 -4.29
CA ILE A 110 17.49 -9.71 -3.30
C ILE A 110 16.04 -10.24 -3.19
N THR A 111 15.07 -9.33 -3.10
CA THR A 111 13.65 -9.71 -3.00
C THR A 111 13.22 -10.49 -4.24
N LYS A 112 13.63 -10.09 -5.44
CA LYS A 112 13.31 -10.82 -6.69
C LYS A 112 13.99 -12.19 -6.75
N HIS A 113 15.19 -12.33 -6.20
CA HIS A 113 15.90 -13.59 -6.14
C HIS A 113 15.10 -14.65 -5.36
N TYR A 114 14.61 -14.28 -4.17
CA TYR A 114 13.83 -15.19 -3.32
C TYR A 114 12.34 -15.25 -3.70
N TYR A 115 11.78 -14.15 -4.20
CA TYR A 115 10.36 -14.00 -4.53
C TYR A 115 10.18 -13.41 -5.94
N PRO A 116 10.31 -14.20 -7.02
CA PRO A 116 10.24 -13.70 -8.39
C PRO A 116 8.90 -13.04 -8.75
N LYS A 117 7.81 -13.42 -8.07
CA LYS A 117 6.46 -12.84 -8.22
C LYS A 117 6.10 -11.88 -7.08
N ARG A 118 7.11 -11.29 -6.44
CA ARG A 118 6.93 -10.41 -5.27
C ARG A 118 5.90 -9.32 -5.50
N ARG A 119 5.13 -9.04 -4.47
CA ARG A 119 4.24 -7.88 -4.39
C ARG A 119 5.00 -6.71 -3.75
N ARG A 120 4.40 -5.52 -3.78
CA ARG A 120 4.91 -4.36 -3.03
C ARG A 120 5.12 -4.70 -1.55
N ALA A 121 4.16 -5.38 -0.93
CA ALA A 121 4.24 -5.78 0.48
C ALA A 121 5.43 -6.74 0.76
N THR A 122 5.78 -7.61 -0.18
CA THR A 122 6.97 -8.48 -0.06
C THR A 122 8.25 -7.64 -0.01
N LEU A 123 8.36 -6.62 -0.87
CA LEU A 123 9.50 -5.71 -0.88
C LEU A 123 9.57 -4.86 0.40
N GLU A 124 8.43 -4.37 0.89
CA GLU A 124 8.33 -3.64 2.17
C GLU A 124 8.85 -4.51 3.33
N LYS A 125 8.43 -5.78 3.41
CA LYS A 125 8.92 -6.73 4.43
C LYS A 125 10.41 -7.00 4.29
N MET A 126 10.89 -7.29 3.08
CA MET A 126 12.32 -7.56 2.83
C MET A 126 13.19 -6.35 3.17
N ALA A 127 12.73 -5.13 2.84
CA ALA A 127 13.41 -3.89 3.22
C ALA A 127 13.48 -3.72 4.73
N SER A 128 12.39 -4.02 5.44
CA SER A 128 12.38 -4.00 6.92
C SER A 128 13.36 -5.01 7.52
N VAL A 129 13.43 -6.23 6.98
CA VAL A 129 14.42 -7.24 7.39
C VAL A 129 15.84 -6.75 7.13
N CYS A 130 16.15 -6.32 5.90
CA CYS A 130 17.47 -5.84 5.50
C CYS A 130 17.92 -4.60 6.28
N ALA A 131 16.99 -3.77 6.78
CA ALA A 131 17.33 -2.64 7.63
C ALA A 131 17.91 -3.06 8.99
N VAL A 132 17.56 -4.24 9.49
CA VAL A 132 18.07 -4.78 10.76
C VAL A 132 19.37 -5.54 10.57
N ILE A 133 19.47 -6.36 9.52
CA ILE A 133 20.59 -7.31 9.33
C ILE A 133 21.61 -6.91 8.26
N GLY A 134 21.33 -5.86 7.49
CA GLY A 134 22.12 -5.45 6.33
C GLY A 134 21.65 -6.09 5.02
N SER A 135 21.87 -5.37 3.92
CA SER A 135 21.58 -5.84 2.54
C SER A 135 22.59 -6.85 1.98
N ASP A 136 23.58 -7.25 2.79
CA ASP A 136 24.68 -8.15 2.45
C ASP A 136 24.65 -9.42 3.32
N PHE A 137 23.54 -9.66 4.03
CA PHE A 137 23.39 -10.76 4.99
C PHE A 137 23.68 -12.15 4.40
N GLU A 138 23.47 -12.35 3.11
CA GLU A 138 23.73 -13.62 2.40
C GLU A 138 25.21 -14.04 2.46
N THR A 139 26.11 -13.09 2.73
CA THR A 139 27.55 -13.34 2.86
C THR A 139 28.00 -13.57 4.31
N ASN A 140 27.09 -13.41 5.28
CA ASN A 140 27.40 -13.51 6.70
C ASN A 140 26.96 -14.88 7.25
N PRO A 141 27.90 -15.79 7.59
CA PRO A 141 27.57 -17.13 8.08
C PRO A 141 26.72 -17.14 9.36
N ARG A 142 26.77 -16.06 10.16
CA ARG A 142 25.94 -15.94 11.37
C ARG A 142 24.45 -15.79 11.05
N LEU A 143 24.11 -15.46 9.81
CA LEU A 143 22.75 -15.23 9.33
C LEU A 143 22.27 -16.34 8.38
N ASP A 144 22.99 -17.46 8.27
CA ASP A 144 22.63 -18.61 7.43
C ASP A 144 21.25 -19.19 7.76
N PHE A 145 20.77 -19.03 8.99
CA PHE A 145 19.43 -19.42 9.37
C PHE A 145 18.35 -18.63 8.61
N ILE A 146 18.60 -17.34 8.33
CA ILE A 146 17.71 -16.48 7.53
C ILE A 146 17.70 -16.95 6.08
N VAL A 147 18.88 -17.15 5.49
CA VAL A 147 19.03 -17.64 4.11
C VAL A 147 18.32 -18.99 3.94
N ARG A 148 18.49 -19.92 4.89
CA ARG A 148 17.81 -21.21 4.87
C ARG A 148 16.29 -21.06 4.94
N LYS A 149 15.76 -20.20 5.82
CA LYS A 149 14.31 -19.97 5.92
C LYS A 149 13.75 -19.37 4.63
N LEU A 150 14.43 -18.38 4.03
CA LEU A 150 14.03 -17.79 2.74
C LEU A 150 14.08 -18.79 1.56
N LYS A 151 15.02 -19.74 1.55
CA LYS A 151 15.10 -20.77 0.49
C LYS A 151 14.00 -21.84 0.60
N ASN A 152 13.56 -22.13 1.82
CA ASN A 152 12.65 -23.24 2.07
C ASN A 152 11.17 -22.87 1.92
N SER A 153 10.85 -21.59 1.73
CA SER A 153 9.47 -21.14 1.53
C SER A 153 9.38 -19.87 0.70
N LEU A 154 8.54 -19.93 -0.32
CA LEU A 154 8.21 -18.82 -1.20
C LEU A 154 6.98 -18.03 -0.68
N ASP A 155 6.49 -18.33 0.52
CA ASP A 155 5.39 -17.60 1.13
C ASP A 155 5.88 -16.31 1.82
N ASP A 156 5.10 -15.24 1.72
CA ASP A 156 5.31 -13.96 2.39
C ASP A 156 5.23 -14.09 3.93
N THR A 157 4.74 -15.23 4.44
CA THR A 157 4.62 -15.56 5.86
C THR A 157 5.99 -15.71 6.51
N ASP A 158 6.94 -16.41 5.90
CA ASP A 158 8.28 -16.61 6.47
C ASP A 158 9.08 -15.31 6.58
N LEU A 159 8.87 -14.37 5.66
CA LEU A 159 9.42 -13.03 5.78
C LEU A 159 8.88 -12.28 7.02
N SER A 160 7.61 -12.53 7.35
CA SER A 160 6.98 -11.93 8.54
C SER A 160 7.58 -12.53 9.81
N ASP A 161 7.72 -13.86 9.86
CA ASP A 161 8.42 -14.57 10.94
C ASP A 161 9.86 -14.09 11.14
N ILE A 162 10.63 -13.92 10.04
CA ILE A 162 12.01 -13.42 10.11
C ILE A 162 12.03 -12.01 10.69
N ARG A 163 11.17 -11.12 10.19
CA ARG A 163 11.05 -9.76 10.71
C ARG A 163 10.69 -9.76 12.19
N ASP A 164 9.73 -10.58 12.60
CA ASP A 164 9.26 -10.63 13.99
C ASP A 164 10.32 -11.18 14.93
N TYR A 165 11.04 -12.22 14.48
CA TYR A 165 12.23 -12.72 15.17
C TYR A 165 13.28 -11.61 15.36
N LEU A 166 13.62 -10.87 14.30
CA LEU A 166 14.62 -9.82 14.36
C LEU A 166 14.19 -8.65 15.24
N ARG A 167 12.94 -8.21 15.15
CA ARG A 167 12.40 -7.15 16.01
C ARG A 167 12.42 -7.58 17.48
N PHE A 168 11.99 -8.80 17.78
CA PHE A 168 11.99 -9.31 19.15
C PHE A 168 13.40 -9.59 19.67
N GLU A 169 14.20 -10.38 18.98
CA GLU A 169 15.48 -10.88 19.49
C GLU A 169 16.61 -9.86 19.27
N VAL A 170 16.69 -9.19 18.13
CA VAL A 170 17.81 -8.28 17.81
C VAL A 170 17.52 -6.88 18.31
N LEU A 171 16.35 -6.31 17.98
CA LEU A 171 15.99 -4.95 18.38
C LEU A 171 15.41 -4.85 19.78
N LYS A 172 15.17 -5.98 20.45
CA LYS A 172 14.59 -6.05 21.80
C LYS A 172 13.23 -5.34 21.92
N LYS A 173 12.47 -5.27 20.82
CA LYS A 173 11.11 -4.71 20.79
C LYS A 173 10.10 -5.69 21.39
N ASN A 174 9.15 -5.18 22.16
CA ASN A 174 8.10 -6.01 22.77
C ASN A 174 6.82 -6.05 21.94
N TYR A 175 6.78 -5.31 20.84
CA TYR A 175 5.62 -5.15 19.96
C TYR A 175 6.04 -5.32 18.49
N ASP A 176 5.14 -5.84 17.67
CA ASP A 176 5.32 -5.90 16.21
C ASP A 176 5.21 -4.51 15.55
N GLU A 177 5.14 -4.43 14.22
CA GLU A 177 4.95 -3.13 13.55
C GLU A 177 3.54 -2.55 13.63
N ALA A 178 2.55 -3.36 14.00
CA ALA A 178 1.16 -2.96 14.18
C ALA A 178 0.82 -2.62 15.65
N GLY A 179 1.83 -2.69 16.54
CA GLY A 179 1.66 -2.40 17.96
C GLY A 179 1.08 -3.57 18.76
N HIS A 180 1.03 -4.78 18.21
CA HIS A 180 0.61 -5.98 18.93
C HIS A 180 1.75 -6.53 19.78
N GLN A 181 1.48 -6.89 21.03
CA GLN A 181 2.51 -7.42 21.92
C GLN A 181 3.01 -8.78 21.43
N TYR A 182 4.33 -8.93 21.33
CA TYR A 182 4.95 -10.24 21.15
C TYR A 182 4.74 -11.13 22.38
N ASN A 183 4.24 -12.34 22.14
CA ASN A 183 3.95 -13.35 23.15
C ASN A 183 4.12 -14.76 22.57
N THR A 184 3.89 -15.78 23.38
CA THR A 184 4.07 -17.20 22.98
C THR A 184 3.20 -17.60 21.78
N TRP A 185 2.02 -17.01 21.60
CA TRP A 185 1.17 -17.27 20.44
C TRP A 185 1.68 -16.58 19.18
N PHE A 186 2.06 -15.30 19.28
CA PHE A 186 2.51 -14.49 18.15
C PHE A 186 3.85 -14.96 17.59
N LEU A 187 4.77 -15.36 18.47
CA LEU A 187 6.13 -15.80 18.10
C LEU A 187 6.26 -17.31 17.85
N ARG A 188 5.16 -18.08 17.91
CA ARG A 188 5.19 -19.54 17.80
C ARG A 188 5.87 -20.01 16.50
N ASP A 189 5.57 -19.34 15.39
CA ASP A 189 6.06 -19.69 14.05
C ASP A 189 7.41 -19.03 13.76
N ALA A 190 7.66 -17.87 14.38
CA ALA A 190 8.93 -17.14 14.29
C ALA A 190 10.13 -17.95 14.81
N GLN A 191 9.93 -18.96 15.66
CA GLN A 191 11.01 -19.82 16.14
C GLN A 191 11.34 -20.97 15.16
N ASN A 192 10.46 -21.29 14.22
CA ASN A 192 10.66 -22.41 13.30
C ASN A 192 11.81 -22.13 12.32
N GLY A 193 12.90 -22.89 12.46
CA GLY A 193 14.12 -22.73 11.65
C GLY A 193 15.03 -21.59 12.09
N MET A 194 14.73 -20.92 13.21
CA MET A 194 15.49 -19.81 13.77
C MET A 194 16.19 -20.24 15.08
N PRO A 195 17.26 -19.55 15.51
CA PRO A 195 17.86 -19.79 16.82
C PRO A 195 16.87 -19.51 17.96
N PRO A 196 17.00 -20.17 19.12
CA PRO A 196 16.11 -19.93 20.25
C PRO A 196 16.20 -18.48 20.73
N PHE A 197 15.08 -17.94 21.23
CA PHE A 197 15.07 -16.63 21.87
C PHE A 197 15.94 -16.64 23.13
N THR A 198 16.75 -15.60 23.31
CA THR A 198 17.64 -15.49 24.48
C THR A 198 16.95 -14.86 25.68
N ARG A 199 15.82 -14.19 25.45
CA ARG A 199 15.02 -13.50 26.46
C ARG A 199 13.65 -14.15 26.63
N LYS A 200 13.05 -13.95 27.80
CA LYS A 200 11.70 -14.43 28.11
C LYS A 200 10.69 -13.91 27.10
N VAL A 201 9.94 -14.82 26.49
CA VAL A 201 8.74 -14.51 25.71
C VAL A 201 7.56 -14.44 26.68
N PRO A 202 6.79 -13.34 26.73
CA PRO A 202 5.59 -13.24 27.57
C PRO A 202 4.59 -14.34 27.22
N ASP A 203 4.01 -14.98 28.23
CA ASP A 203 2.95 -15.96 28.00
C ASP A 203 1.65 -15.29 27.52
N PHE A 204 1.05 -15.85 26.47
CA PHE A 204 -0.16 -15.33 25.86
C PHE A 204 -1.37 -15.31 26.82
N ASN A 205 -1.49 -16.28 27.73
CA ASN A 205 -2.67 -16.37 28.60
C ASN A 205 -2.54 -15.55 29.88
N THR A 206 -1.30 -15.33 30.35
CA THR A 206 -1.05 -14.79 31.70
C THR A 206 -0.31 -13.46 31.72
N GLU A 207 0.40 -13.09 30.64
CA GLU A 207 1.24 -11.88 30.56
C GLU A 207 0.88 -10.98 29.36
N TRP A 208 -0.33 -11.17 28.80
CA TRP A 208 -0.85 -10.36 27.72
C TRP A 208 -1.03 -8.89 28.14
N LYS A 209 -0.72 -7.99 27.21
CA LYS A 209 -0.91 -6.55 27.31
C LYS A 209 -1.68 -6.06 26.10
N GLU A 210 -2.40 -4.96 26.30
CA GLU A 210 -3.08 -4.25 25.23
C GLU A 210 -2.10 -3.76 24.15
N ASP A 211 -2.66 -3.58 22.95
CA ASP A 211 -1.95 -3.02 21.81
C ASP A 211 -1.41 -1.62 22.14
N ASN A 212 -0.25 -1.29 21.57
CA ASN A 212 0.45 -0.04 21.80
C ASN A 212 0.43 0.85 20.54
N PRO A 213 -0.42 1.88 20.51
CA PRO A 213 -0.53 2.78 19.36
C PRO A 213 0.75 3.54 19.03
N GLN A 214 1.64 3.75 20.02
CA GLN A 214 2.93 4.39 19.79
C GLN A 214 3.94 3.48 19.08
N GLU A 215 3.75 2.15 19.14
CA GLU A 215 4.56 1.17 18.40
C GLU A 215 3.93 0.75 17.06
N ASP A 216 2.68 1.17 16.78
CA ASP A 216 1.98 0.95 15.50
C ASP A 216 2.53 1.85 14.37
N VAL A 217 3.78 1.60 14.03
CA VAL A 217 4.50 2.24 12.93
C VAL A 217 3.90 1.90 11.57
N TRP A 218 3.23 0.75 11.45
CA TRP A 218 2.50 0.34 10.25
C TRP A 218 1.36 1.29 9.93
N SER A 219 0.49 1.59 10.89
CA SER A 219 -0.61 2.52 10.68
C SER A 219 -0.11 3.92 10.32
N ILE A 220 0.98 4.38 10.94
CA ILE A 220 1.62 5.66 10.59
C ILE A 220 2.09 5.64 9.13
N TYR A 221 2.81 4.60 8.71
CA TYR A 221 3.26 4.45 7.32
C TYR A 221 2.09 4.38 6.34
N LYS A 222 1.10 3.52 6.63
CA LYS A 222 -0.08 3.29 5.79
C LYS A 222 -0.84 4.59 5.53
N ASN A 223 -1.10 5.36 6.58
CA ASN A 223 -1.94 6.55 6.51
C ASN A 223 -1.23 7.78 5.92
N ASN A 224 0.08 7.91 6.12
CA ASN A 224 0.82 9.13 5.77
C ASN A 224 1.70 9.01 4.51
N VAL A 225 2.08 7.79 4.12
CA VAL A 225 3.05 7.58 3.03
C VAL A 225 2.48 6.70 1.93
N ARG A 226 2.01 5.50 2.29
CA ARG A 226 1.53 4.52 1.30
C ARG A 226 0.26 4.97 0.59
N GLY A 227 -0.58 5.74 1.28
CA GLY A 227 -1.89 6.17 0.80
C GLY A 227 -2.88 5.00 0.70
N ASN A 228 -4.15 5.30 0.40
CA ASN A 228 -5.20 4.31 0.13
C ASN A 228 -5.03 3.70 -1.27
N GLU A 229 -3.90 3.07 -1.56
CA GLU A 229 -3.79 2.19 -2.73
C GLU A 229 -4.42 0.82 -2.36
N ASN A 230 -5.75 0.80 -2.25
CA ASN A 230 -6.59 -0.39 -2.48
C ASN A 230 -6.88 -0.49 -3.99
N LEU A 231 -5.83 -0.59 -4.80
CA LEU A 231 -5.93 -0.87 -6.24
C LEU A 231 -5.27 -2.21 -6.56
#